data_AF-A0A081XU36-F1
#
_entry.id   AF-A0A081XU36-F1
#
_cell.length_a   1.000
_cell.length_b   1.000
_cell.length_c   1.000
_cell.angle_alpha   90.00
_cell.angle_beta   90.00
_cell.angle_gamma   90.00
#
_symmetry.space_group_name_H-M   'P 1'
#
loop_
_entity.id
_entity.type
_entity.pdbx_description
1 polymer ?
#
loop_
_entity_poly.entity_id
_entity_poly.type
_entity_poly.pdbx_seq_one_letter_code
_entity_poly.pdbx_strand_id
1 'polypeptide(L)'
;MTLTYTCAWINRHTGEQCSKPAKVQANLPLCSDHHQARTYREKAKRGAELLRYFKENPEAPRSAGWCYIVHLPDCTVKVGMVGTEGRLSARLAELHEDFGGNVDILAVLPGGKDTEAVLHSHFGSIRIPGKGERFDVTEPARVSGELLSFALSHGIHPEALPAVEEYREWADDPDAWAARQLA
;
A
#
# COMPACT_ATOMS: atom_id res chain seq x y z
N MET A 1 -12.59 -21.11 4.34
CA MET A 1 -13.04 -22.51 4.22
C MET A 1 -14.39 -22.58 4.90
N THR A 2 -15.47 -22.86 4.17
CA THR A 2 -16.84 -22.82 4.72
C THR A 2 -17.21 -24.22 5.18
N LEU A 3 -17.28 -24.42 6.49
CA LEU A 3 -17.81 -25.66 7.07
C LEU A 3 -19.31 -25.46 7.27
N THR A 4 -20.12 -26.33 6.69
CA THR A 4 -21.57 -26.30 6.83
C THR A 4 -21.97 -27.27 7.94
N TYR A 5 -22.50 -26.75 9.05
CA TYR A 5 -23.10 -27.58 10.10
C TYR A 5 -24.61 -27.33 10.14
N THR A 6 -25.38 -28.38 10.39
CA THR A 6 -26.80 -28.26 10.73
C THR A 6 -26.93 -27.70 12.15
N CYS A 7 -27.79 -26.71 12.32
CA CYS A 7 -28.05 -26.12 13.64
C CYS A 7 -28.62 -27.21 14.58
N ALA A 8 -27.94 -27.51 15.69
CA ALA A 8 -28.42 -28.47 16.68
C ALA A 8 -29.37 -27.83 17.73
N TRP A 9 -29.97 -26.69 17.41
CA TRP A 9 -30.88 -26.01 18.33
C TRP A 9 -32.22 -26.74 18.37
N ILE A 10 -32.63 -27.18 19.56
CA ILE A 10 -33.92 -27.81 19.84
C ILE A 10 -34.75 -26.82 20.66
N ASN A 11 -35.96 -26.52 20.19
CA ASN A 11 -36.91 -25.72 20.95
C ASN A 11 -37.31 -26.49 22.21
N ARG A 12 -36.97 -25.99 23.40
CA ARG A 12 -37.26 -26.68 24.67
C ARG A 12 -38.75 -26.81 24.98
N HIS A 13 -39.62 -26.07 24.31
CA HIS A 13 -41.07 -26.12 24.54
C HIS A 13 -41.81 -26.99 23.53
N THR A 14 -41.32 -27.10 22.29
CA THR A 14 -41.99 -27.88 21.23
C THR A 14 -41.25 -29.15 20.84
N GLY A 15 -39.99 -29.33 21.26
CA GLY A 15 -39.14 -30.47 20.89
C GLY A 15 -38.67 -30.44 19.43
N GLU A 16 -39.09 -29.45 18.64
CA GLU A 16 -38.72 -29.36 17.23
C GLU A 16 -37.28 -28.90 17.05
N GLN A 17 -36.54 -29.61 16.20
CA GLN A 17 -35.18 -29.27 15.81
C GLN A 17 -35.20 -28.28 14.65
N CYS A 18 -34.41 -27.20 14.77
CA CYS A 18 -34.30 -26.21 13.71
C CYS A 18 -33.66 -26.83 12.44
N SER A 19 -34.42 -26.90 11.34
CA SER A 19 -33.96 -27.46 10.06
C SER A 19 -33.12 -26.48 9.22
N LYS A 20 -32.92 -25.24 9.71
CA LYS A 20 -32.17 -24.22 8.97
C LYS A 20 -30.66 -24.40 9.21
N PRO A 21 -29.83 -24.48 8.15
CA PRO A 21 -28.39 -24.50 8.31
C PRO A 21 -27.92 -23.17 8.91
N ALA A 22 -27.23 -23.23 10.05
CA ALA A 22 -26.60 -22.06 10.63
C ALA A 22 -25.26 -21.85 9.91
N LYS A 23 -25.11 -20.73 9.17
CA LYS A 23 -23.81 -20.31 8.67
C LYS A 23 -23.02 -19.71 9.82
N VAL A 24 -22.25 -20.52 10.52
CA VAL A 24 -21.24 -20.02 11.45
C VAL A 24 -20.03 -19.63 10.63
N GLN A 25 -19.83 -18.32 10.41
CA GLN A 25 -18.53 -17.83 9.99
C GLN A 25 -17.59 -17.94 11.19
N ALA A 26 -16.78 -19.00 11.22
CA ALA A 26 -15.66 -19.06 12.13
C ALA A 26 -14.66 -17.98 11.71
N ASN A 27 -14.72 -16.83 12.38
CA ASN A 27 -13.69 -15.81 12.31
C ASN A 27 -12.48 -16.33 13.09
N LEU A 28 -11.74 -17.26 12.49
CA LEU A 28 -10.44 -17.66 12.99
C LEU A 28 -9.53 -16.42 12.94
N PRO A 29 -9.00 -15.93 14.08
CA PRO A 29 -8.01 -14.88 14.05
C PRO A 29 -6.81 -15.39 13.26
N LEU A 30 -6.53 -14.74 12.14
CA LEU A 30 -5.34 -15.03 11.37
C LEU A 30 -4.13 -14.53 12.17
N CYS A 31 -3.06 -15.32 12.23
CA CYS A 31 -1.78 -14.76 12.69
C CYS A 31 -1.36 -13.61 11.76
N SER A 32 -0.42 -12.77 12.21
CA SER A 32 0.07 -11.59 11.47
C SER A 32 0.39 -11.92 10.01
N ASP A 33 1.02 -13.06 9.77
CA ASP A 33 1.55 -13.45 8.46
C ASP A 33 0.41 -13.87 7.53
N HIS A 34 -0.58 -14.62 8.05
CA HIS A 34 -1.76 -15.00 7.28
C HIS A 34 -2.71 -13.82 7.04
N HIS A 35 -2.80 -12.88 7.99
CA HIS A 35 -3.55 -11.64 7.79
C HIS A 35 -2.95 -10.83 6.66
N GLN A 36 -1.62 -10.63 6.68
CA GLN A 36 -0.89 -9.93 5.63
C GLN A 36 -1.03 -10.63 4.26
N ALA A 37 -0.88 -11.95 4.22
CA ALA A 37 -1.06 -12.73 2.98
C ALA A 37 -2.48 -12.59 2.40
N ARG A 38 -3.51 -12.53 3.25
CA ARG A 38 -4.90 -12.30 2.80
C ARG A 38 -5.08 -10.89 2.24
N THR A 39 -4.67 -9.86 3.00
CA THR A 39 -4.74 -8.47 2.55
C THR A 39 -3.99 -8.27 1.24
N TYR A 40 -2.84 -8.92 1.08
CA TYR A 40 -2.08 -8.92 -0.16
C TYR A 40 -2.87 -9.49 -1.33
N ARG A 41 -3.45 -10.69 -1.16
CA ARG A 41 -4.22 -11.33 -2.23
C ARG A 41 -5.41 -10.47 -2.66
N GLU A 42 -6.05 -9.80 -1.71
CA GLU A 42 -7.13 -8.84 -1.98
C GLU A 42 -6.61 -7.60 -2.73
N LYS A 43 -5.47 -7.02 -2.32
CA LYS A 43 -4.82 -5.89 -3.02
C LYS A 43 -4.40 -6.25 -4.44
N ALA A 44 -3.74 -7.39 -4.65
CA ALA A 44 -3.28 -7.84 -5.96
C ALA A 44 -4.46 -8.10 -6.92
N LYS A 45 -5.53 -8.73 -6.42
CA LYS A 45 -6.76 -8.93 -7.21
C LYS A 45 -7.38 -7.60 -7.63
N ARG A 46 -7.51 -6.66 -6.68
CA ARG A 46 -8.03 -5.31 -6.96
C ARG A 46 -7.13 -4.56 -7.95
N GLY A 47 -5.81 -4.69 -7.83
CA GLY A 47 -4.85 -4.07 -8.74
C GLY A 47 -4.99 -4.60 -10.17
N ALA A 48 -5.17 -5.91 -10.35
CA ALA A 48 -5.42 -6.51 -11.66
C ALA A 48 -6.76 -6.04 -12.28
N GLU A 49 -7.80 -5.93 -11.45
CA GLU A 49 -9.11 -5.40 -11.87
C GLU A 49 -9.03 -3.93 -12.28
N LEU A 50 -8.33 -3.09 -11.49
CA LEU A 50 -8.08 -1.68 -11.80
C LEU A 50 -7.22 -1.51 -13.05
N LEU A 51 -6.16 -2.30 -13.21
CA LEU A 51 -5.31 -2.26 -14.39
C LEU A 51 -6.12 -2.56 -15.65
N ARG A 52 -7.02 -3.56 -15.60
CA ARG A 52 -7.94 -3.85 -16.71
C ARG A 52 -8.89 -2.67 -16.95
N TYR A 53 -9.52 -2.15 -15.89
CA TYR A 53 -10.46 -1.03 -15.98
C TYR A 53 -9.83 0.21 -16.62
N PHE A 54 -8.62 0.60 -16.21
CA PHE A 54 -7.93 1.78 -16.76
C PHE A 54 -7.39 1.57 -18.18
N LYS A 55 -7.07 0.33 -18.56
CA LYS A 55 -6.77 0.00 -19.97
C LYS A 55 -8.00 0.18 -20.86
N GLU A 56 -9.17 -0.21 -20.36
CA GLU A 56 -10.45 -0.08 -21.06
C GLU A 56 -11.00 1.36 -21.01
N ASN A 57 -10.61 2.14 -20.00
CA ASN A 57 -11.10 3.50 -19.75
C ASN A 57 -9.94 4.45 -19.41
N PRO A 58 -9.15 4.90 -20.40
CA PRO A 58 -7.96 5.74 -20.15
C PRO A 58 -8.27 7.09 -19.50
N GLU A 59 -9.44 7.65 -19.82
CA GLU A 59 -9.97 8.94 -19.31
C GLU A 59 -10.58 8.82 -17.90
N ALA A 60 -10.64 7.61 -17.32
CA ALA A 60 -11.29 7.43 -16.03
C ALA A 60 -10.55 8.24 -14.94
N PRO A 61 -11.30 8.99 -14.12
CA PRO A 61 -10.71 9.79 -13.05
C PRO A 61 -9.99 8.86 -12.06
N ARG A 62 -8.77 9.24 -11.70
CA ARG A 62 -7.98 8.52 -10.71
C ARG A 62 -8.39 8.95 -9.30
N SER A 63 -8.25 8.06 -8.32
CA SER A 63 -8.46 8.41 -6.91
C SER A 63 -7.61 9.62 -6.49
N ALA A 64 -8.14 10.46 -5.61
CA ALA A 64 -7.40 11.60 -5.08
C ALA A 64 -6.13 11.17 -4.31
N GLY A 65 -5.17 12.10 -4.23
CA GLY A 65 -3.93 11.93 -3.49
C GLY A 65 -2.78 11.34 -4.30
N TRP A 66 -1.68 11.03 -3.60
CA TRP A 66 -0.39 10.71 -4.21
C TRP A 66 -0.02 9.25 -3.99
N CYS A 67 0.55 8.63 -5.02
CA CYS A 67 1.31 7.39 -4.91
C CYS A 67 2.80 7.72 -5.01
N TYR A 68 3.59 7.32 -4.01
CA TYR A 68 5.02 7.57 -3.99
C TYR A 68 5.80 6.27 -4.21
N ILE A 69 6.96 6.40 -4.84
CA ILE A 69 7.97 5.38 -4.98
C ILE A 69 9.25 5.93 -4.36
N VAL A 70 9.73 5.30 -3.30
CA VAL A 70 10.91 5.75 -2.56
C VAL A 70 11.92 4.62 -2.42
N HIS A 71 13.20 4.97 -2.48
CA HIS A 71 14.28 4.09 -2.08
C HIS A 71 14.52 4.25 -0.58
N LEU A 72 14.61 3.12 0.13
CA LEU A 72 14.78 3.07 1.57
C LEU A 72 16.26 2.87 1.93
N PRO A 73 16.67 3.22 3.17
CA PRO A 73 18.05 3.02 3.66
C PRO A 73 18.55 1.56 3.57
N ASP A 74 17.65 0.58 3.60
CA ASP A 74 17.96 -0.84 3.51
C ASP A 74 18.15 -1.35 2.06
N CYS A 75 18.30 -0.43 1.10
CA CYS A 75 18.45 -0.73 -0.33
C CYS A 75 17.23 -1.41 -0.97
N THR A 76 16.06 -1.30 -0.34
CA THR A 76 14.78 -1.75 -0.92
C THR A 76 13.96 -0.56 -1.42
N VAL A 77 12.98 -0.84 -2.28
CA VAL A 77 12.03 0.19 -2.73
C VAL A 77 10.70 0.01 -2.02
N LYS A 78 10.06 1.12 -1.65
CA LYS A 78 8.68 1.13 -1.17
C LYS A 78 7.78 1.86 -2.15
N VAL A 79 6.66 1.21 -2.48
CA VAL A 79 5.52 1.83 -3.17
C VAL A 79 4.40 2.02 -2.17
N GLY A 80 3.98 3.26 -1.95
CA GLY A 80 2.91 3.59 -1.01
C GLY A 80 2.03 4.72 -1.52
N MET A 81 1.06 5.12 -0.71
CA MET A 81 0.17 6.22 -1.05
C MET A 81 -0.23 7.06 0.15
N VAL A 82 -0.71 8.26 -0.15
CA VAL A 82 -1.48 9.12 0.74
C VAL A 82 -2.80 9.47 0.06
N GLY A 83 -3.91 9.27 0.76
CA GLY A 83 -5.25 9.57 0.23
C GLY A 83 -5.63 11.05 0.23
N THR A 84 -4.75 11.92 0.74
CA THR A 84 -4.96 13.37 0.86
C THR A 84 -3.67 14.07 0.50
N GLU A 85 -3.75 15.07 -0.39
CA GLU A 85 -2.56 15.70 -1.00
C GLU A 85 -1.65 16.38 0.04
N GLY A 86 -2.21 17.03 1.06
CA GLY A 86 -1.45 17.70 2.12
C GLY A 86 -0.76 16.79 3.13
N ARG A 87 -0.82 15.46 2.97
CA ARG A 87 -0.17 14.50 3.88
C ARG A 87 1.13 13.90 3.36
N LEU A 88 1.56 14.26 2.15
CA LEU A 88 2.73 13.64 1.53
C LEU A 88 4.01 13.90 2.33
N SER A 89 4.31 15.16 2.67
CA SER A 89 5.49 15.54 3.45
C SER A 89 5.56 14.80 4.79
N ALA A 90 4.48 14.90 5.59
CA ALA A 90 4.36 14.19 6.86
C ALA A 90 4.54 12.67 6.71
N ARG A 91 4.02 12.07 5.63
CA ARG A 91 4.19 10.63 5.40
C ARG A 91 5.62 10.25 5.03
N LEU A 92 6.35 11.10 4.32
CA LEU A 92 7.77 10.89 4.04
C LEU A 92 8.62 11.02 5.31
N ALA A 93 8.27 11.95 6.21
CA ALA A 93 8.89 12.06 7.54
C ALA A 93 8.64 10.82 8.40
N GLU A 94 7.38 10.32 8.45
CA GLU A 94 7.05 9.06 9.11
C GLU A 94 7.90 7.89 8.56
N LEU A 95 8.14 7.84 7.25
CA LEU A 95 9.00 6.82 6.64
C LEU A 95 10.48 6.98 7.02
N HIS A 96 10.98 8.21 7.11
CA HIS A 96 12.33 8.46 7.58
C HIS A 96 12.51 7.86 8.98
N GLU A 97 11.58 8.13 9.89
CA GLU A 97 11.61 7.61 11.26
C GLU A 97 11.46 6.08 11.30
N ASP A 98 10.48 5.53 10.57
CA ASP A 98 10.18 4.09 10.51
C ASP A 98 11.39 3.26 10.04
N PHE A 99 12.22 3.83 9.14
CA PHE A 99 13.35 3.13 8.51
C PHE A 99 14.72 3.65 8.96
N GLY A 100 14.75 4.58 9.92
CA GLY A 100 15.99 5.05 10.57
C GLY A 100 16.91 5.86 9.67
N GLY A 101 16.37 6.64 8.73
CA GLY A 101 17.16 7.54 7.90
C GLY A 101 16.41 8.09 6.68
N ASN A 102 17.12 8.92 5.90
CA ASN A 102 16.57 9.56 4.71
C ASN A 102 16.04 8.55 3.70
N VAL A 103 14.87 8.85 3.13
CA VAL A 103 14.32 8.10 2.00
C VAL A 103 14.55 8.89 0.72
N ASP A 104 15.04 8.25 -0.33
CA ASP A 104 15.23 8.91 -1.62
C ASP A 104 13.93 8.83 -2.43
N ILE A 105 13.33 9.97 -2.71
CA ILE A 105 12.09 10.06 -3.50
C ILE A 105 12.42 9.87 -4.97
N LEU A 106 12.06 8.71 -5.52
CA LEU A 106 12.28 8.37 -6.92
C LEU A 106 11.15 8.90 -7.81
N ALA A 107 9.90 8.74 -7.35
CA ALA A 107 8.74 9.22 -8.08
C ALA A 107 7.56 9.54 -7.16
N VAL A 108 6.73 10.49 -7.60
CA VAL A 108 5.42 10.76 -7.00
C VAL A 108 4.42 10.94 -8.12
N LEU A 109 3.35 10.15 -8.09
CA LEU A 109 2.36 10.03 -9.14
C LEU A 109 0.97 10.36 -8.60
N PRO A 110 0.09 10.99 -9.39
CA PRO A 110 -1.31 11.15 -9.01
C PRO A 110 -2.03 9.80 -8.99
N GLY A 111 -3.18 9.76 -8.34
CA GLY A 111 -4.06 8.59 -8.33
C GLY A 111 -4.06 7.77 -7.03
N GLY A 112 -3.27 8.19 -6.03
CA GLY A 112 -3.25 7.64 -4.68
C GLY A 112 -3.36 6.11 -4.64
N LYS A 113 -4.46 5.63 -4.07
CA LYS A 113 -4.74 4.20 -3.87
C LYS A 113 -4.81 3.38 -5.16
N ASP A 114 -5.32 3.96 -6.25
CA ASP A 114 -5.51 3.21 -7.49
C ASP A 114 -4.17 2.98 -8.19
N THR A 115 -3.32 4.01 -8.22
CA THR A 115 -1.95 3.91 -8.75
C THR A 115 -1.12 2.94 -7.91
N GLU A 116 -1.20 3.02 -6.57
CA GLU A 116 -0.53 2.06 -5.67
C GLU A 116 -0.94 0.61 -5.99
N ALA A 117 -2.26 0.34 -6.10
CA ALA A 117 -2.75 -1.00 -6.36
C ALA A 117 -2.29 -1.54 -7.72
N VAL A 118 -2.26 -0.70 -8.76
CA VAL A 118 -1.75 -1.08 -10.08
C VAL A 118 -0.26 -1.43 -10.01
N LEU A 119 0.55 -0.59 -9.37
CA LEU A 119 1.99 -0.84 -9.24
C LEU A 119 2.28 -2.10 -8.41
N HIS A 120 1.56 -2.31 -7.31
CA HIS A 120 1.68 -3.53 -6.50
C HIS A 120 1.28 -4.79 -7.27
N SER A 121 0.31 -4.70 -8.17
CA SER A 121 -0.07 -5.83 -9.04
C SER A 121 0.97 -6.07 -10.13
N HIS A 122 1.52 -5.00 -10.75
CA HIS A 122 2.48 -5.10 -11.84
C HIS A 122 3.85 -5.62 -11.36
N PHE A 123 4.34 -5.09 -10.24
CA PHE A 123 5.64 -5.44 -9.65
C PHE A 123 5.54 -6.47 -8.51
N GLY A 124 4.40 -7.16 -8.38
CA GLY A 124 4.15 -8.08 -7.26
C GLY A 124 5.12 -9.27 -7.17
N SER A 125 5.81 -9.62 -8.26
CA SER A 125 6.78 -10.73 -8.30
C SER A 125 8.09 -10.43 -7.58
N ILE A 126 8.49 -9.17 -7.44
CA ILE A 126 9.73 -8.74 -6.74
C ILE A 126 9.45 -8.23 -5.32
N ARG A 127 8.23 -8.40 -4.81
CA ARG A 127 7.84 -7.93 -3.48
C ARG A 127 8.46 -8.80 -2.39
N ILE A 128 9.01 -8.16 -1.37
CA ILE A 128 9.53 -8.81 -0.16
C ILE A 128 8.36 -9.09 0.79
N PRO A 129 8.15 -10.35 1.23
CA PRO A 129 7.15 -10.67 2.24
C PRO A 129 7.40 -9.93 3.57
N GLY A 130 6.34 -9.47 4.22
CA GLY A 130 6.40 -8.88 5.56
C GLY A 130 5.93 -7.42 5.64
N LYS A 131 6.31 -6.76 6.73
CA LYS A 131 5.92 -5.37 7.01
C LYS A 131 6.57 -4.38 6.03
N GLY A 132 5.84 -3.32 5.74
CA GLY A 132 6.36 -2.18 4.97
C GLY A 132 6.10 -2.20 3.47
N GLU A 133 5.62 -3.32 2.90
CA GLU A 133 5.31 -3.44 1.46
C GLU A 133 6.51 -3.07 0.57
N ARG A 134 7.63 -3.73 0.82
CA ARG A 134 8.93 -3.47 0.18
C ARG A 134 9.10 -4.32 -1.08
N PHE A 135 9.91 -3.84 -2.00
CA PHE A 135 10.26 -4.48 -3.26
C PHE A 135 11.79 -4.62 -3.31
N ASP A 136 12.25 -5.82 -3.62
CA ASP A 136 13.67 -6.10 -3.79
C ASP A 136 14.11 -5.56 -5.15
N VAL A 137 15.07 -4.64 -5.12
CA VAL A 137 15.68 -4.06 -6.32
C VAL A 137 17.18 -4.33 -6.40
N THR A 138 17.71 -5.16 -5.50
CA THR A 138 19.15 -5.42 -5.37
C THR A 138 19.67 -6.36 -6.44
N GLU A 139 18.84 -7.31 -6.89
CA GLU A 139 19.14 -8.20 -7.99
C GLU A 139 18.68 -7.59 -9.33
N PRO A 140 19.57 -7.38 -10.32
CA PRO A 140 19.24 -6.79 -11.62
C PRO A 140 18.31 -7.62 -12.51
N ALA A 141 17.71 -8.70 -12.00
CA ALA A 141 16.71 -9.46 -12.74
C ALA A 141 15.69 -8.49 -13.35
N ARG A 142 15.32 -8.70 -14.63
CA ARG A 142 14.62 -7.72 -15.50
C ARG A 142 13.52 -6.88 -14.82
N VAL A 143 12.77 -7.46 -13.89
CA VAL A 143 11.64 -6.81 -13.19
C VAL A 143 12.10 -5.77 -12.16
N SER A 144 13.20 -6.02 -11.44
CA SER A 144 13.79 -5.08 -10.47
C SER A 144 14.26 -3.80 -11.16
N GLY A 145 14.92 -3.95 -12.31
CA GLY A 145 15.33 -2.81 -13.14
C GLY A 145 14.15 -2.08 -13.78
N GLU A 146 13.04 -2.78 -14.06
CA GLU A 146 11.83 -2.18 -14.62
C GLU A 146 11.16 -1.21 -13.63
N LEU A 147 11.06 -1.56 -12.34
CA LEU A 147 10.47 -0.66 -11.33
C LEU A 147 11.28 0.63 -11.16
N LEU A 148 12.61 0.51 -11.06
CA LEU A 148 13.49 1.68 -10.95
C LEU A 148 13.44 2.55 -12.21
N SER A 149 13.49 1.92 -13.40
CA SER A 149 13.40 2.64 -14.68
C SER A 149 12.06 3.35 -14.82
N PHE A 150 10.97 2.68 -14.43
CA PHE A 150 9.63 3.25 -14.40
C PHE A 150 9.60 4.49 -13.49
N ALA A 151 10.07 4.38 -12.25
CA ALA A 151 10.09 5.49 -11.31
C ALA A 151 10.89 6.68 -11.85
N LEU A 152 12.13 6.45 -12.30
CA LEU A 152 13.01 7.50 -12.82
C LEU A 152 12.45 8.18 -14.08
N SER A 153 11.75 7.43 -14.95
CA SER A 153 11.14 8.01 -16.16
C SER A 153 9.94 8.92 -15.88
N HIS A 154 9.23 8.71 -14.77
CA HIS A 154 8.09 9.54 -14.39
C HIS A 154 8.47 10.67 -13.44
N GLY A 155 9.44 10.45 -12.57
CA GLY A 155 9.91 11.44 -11.60
C GLY A 155 8.82 11.92 -10.64
N ILE A 156 9.01 13.12 -10.11
CA ILE A 156 8.11 13.73 -9.14
C ILE A 156 7.10 14.60 -9.89
N HIS A 157 5.80 14.33 -9.72
CA HIS A 157 4.75 15.16 -10.28
C HIS A 157 4.89 16.62 -9.81
N PRO A 158 4.74 17.64 -10.69
CA PRO A 158 5.00 19.03 -10.34
C PRO A 158 4.24 19.54 -9.11
N GLU A 159 2.98 19.15 -8.96
CA GLU A 159 2.14 19.55 -7.81
C GLU A 159 2.56 18.89 -6.49
N ALA A 160 3.32 17.79 -6.54
CA ALA A 160 3.86 17.13 -5.36
C ALA A 160 5.23 17.68 -4.95
N LEU A 161 5.91 18.44 -5.82
CA LEU A 161 7.25 18.99 -5.56
C LEU A 161 7.32 19.79 -4.24
N PRO A 162 6.38 20.70 -3.92
CA PRO A 162 6.46 21.48 -2.69
C PRO A 162 6.49 20.61 -1.43
N ALA A 163 5.70 19.54 -1.39
CA ALA A 163 5.67 18.62 -0.26
C ALA A 163 6.95 17.74 -0.18
N VAL A 164 7.57 17.43 -1.32
CA VAL A 164 8.85 16.72 -1.33
C VAL A 164 10.00 17.63 -0.90
N GLU A 165 9.98 18.91 -1.31
CA GLU A 165 10.96 19.91 -0.88
C GLU A 165 10.84 20.20 0.62
N GLU A 166 9.61 20.36 1.13
CA GLU A 166 9.35 20.49 2.57
C GLU A 166 9.94 19.31 3.36
N TYR A 167 9.73 18.07 2.88
CA TYR A 167 10.35 16.90 3.50
C TYR A 167 11.88 16.94 3.43
N ARG A 168 12.48 17.30 2.30
CA ARG A 168 13.94 17.37 2.15
C ARG A 168 14.56 18.38 3.11
N GLU A 169 13.95 19.56 3.23
CA GLU A 169 14.37 20.56 4.19
C GLU A 169 14.28 20.06 5.64
N TRP A 170 13.18 19.39 5.99
CA TRP A 170 13.02 18.76 7.30
C TRP A 170 14.05 17.65 7.54
N ALA A 171 14.33 16.82 6.53
CA ALA A 171 15.23 15.68 6.64
C ALA A 171 16.71 16.07 6.75
N ASP A 172 17.09 17.22 6.18
CA ASP A 172 18.45 17.75 6.28
C ASP A 172 18.76 18.33 7.69
N ASP A 173 17.78 18.99 8.33
CA ASP A 173 17.92 19.54 9.68
C ASP A 173 16.56 19.59 10.41
N PRO A 174 16.15 18.49 11.08
CA PRO A 174 14.86 18.41 11.76
C PRO A 174 14.71 19.45 12.88
N ASP A 175 15.80 19.78 13.57
CA ASP A 175 15.82 20.72 14.70
C ASP A 175 15.62 22.16 14.21
N ALA A 176 16.32 22.56 13.14
CA ALA A 176 16.15 23.88 12.54
C ALA A 176 14.76 24.04 11.90
N TRP A 177 14.21 22.98 11.30
CA TRP A 177 12.85 23.00 10.76
C TRP A 177 11.82 23.22 11.87
N ALA A 178 11.95 22.51 12.99
CA ALA A 178 11.06 22.68 14.14
C ALA A 178 11.11 24.10 14.73
N ALA A 179 12.29 24.71 14.79
CA ALA A 179 12.46 26.08 15.27
C ALA A 179 11.75 27.12 14.38
N ARG A 180 11.68 26.90 13.05
CA ARG A 180 10.97 27.81 12.12
C ARG A 180 9.46 27.78 12.26
N GLN A 181 8.88 26.65 12.66
CA GLN A 181 7.42 26.52 12.84
C GLN A 181 6.90 27.25 14.10
N LEU A 182 7.80 27.63 15.02
CA LEU A 182 7.47 28.30 16.28
C LEU A 182 7.70 29.82 16.26
N ALA A 183 8.28 30.35 15.18
CA ALA A 183 8.61 31.77 15.01
C ALA A 183 7.51 32.52 14.23
#